data_AF-D7IBJ7-F1
#
_entry.id   AF-D7IBJ7-F1
#
_cell.length_a   1.000
_cell.length_b   1.000
_cell.length_c   1.000
_cell.angle_alpha   90.00
_cell.angle_beta   90.00
_cell.angle_gamma   90.00
#
_symmetry.space_group_name_H-M   'P 1'
#
loop_
_entity.id
_entity.type
_entity.pdbx_description
1 polymer ?
#
loop_
_entity_poly.entity_id
_entity_poly.type
_entity_poly.pdbx_seq_one_letter_code
_entity_poly.pdbx_strand_id
1 'polypeptide(L)'
;MNYLTLKRLSDIHYTPYKQIKGEANPFDPEYDDYFFQRKEQQMLESLKGRKSLLYLWNKQNRICPLCGKEIDCTKAWNVNEISVGGSIVRQLVHNNCYKRNKRKC
;
A
#
# COMPACT_ATOMS: atom_id res chain seq x y z
N MET A 1 -30.67 -22.79 21.21
CA MET A 1 -30.13 -21.92 22.28
C MET A 1 -28.72 -21.49 21.89
N ASN A 2 -28.55 -20.25 21.42
CA ASN A 2 -27.22 -19.69 21.19
C ASN A 2 -26.74 -19.09 22.51
N TYR A 3 -25.72 -19.69 23.12
CA TYR A 3 -25.10 -19.17 24.32
C TYR A 3 -23.87 -18.34 23.92
N LEU A 4 -23.72 -17.16 24.53
CA LEU A 4 -22.50 -16.37 24.43
C LEU A 4 -21.48 -16.95 25.42
N THR A 5 -20.27 -17.24 24.95
CA THR A 5 -19.15 -17.73 25.76
C THR A 5 -18.17 -16.59 26.05
N LEU A 6 -17.59 -16.61 27.25
CA LEU A 6 -16.49 -15.71 27.60
C LEU A 6 -15.26 -16.06 26.75
N LYS A 7 -14.65 -15.04 26.15
CA LYS A 7 -13.36 -15.15 25.45
C LYS A 7 -12.27 -14.47 26.28
N ARG A 8 -11.07 -15.04 26.27
CA ARG A 8 -9.91 -14.35 26.87
C ARG A 8 -9.47 -13.22 25.96
N LEU A 9 -9.04 -12.11 26.54
CA LEU A 9 -8.52 -10.97 25.79
C LEU A 9 -7.32 -11.37 24.91
N SER A 10 -6.50 -12.32 25.38
CA SER A 10 -5.36 -12.88 24.62
C SER A 10 -5.75 -13.62 23.35
N ASP A 11 -6.99 -14.13 23.27
CA ASP A 11 -7.49 -14.86 22.10
C ASP A 11 -7.99 -13.88 21.02
N ILE A 12 -8.06 -12.58 21.33
CA ILE A 12 -8.44 -11.54 20.38
C ILE A 12 -7.16 -11.05 19.69
N HIS A 13 -7.07 -11.25 18.38
CA HIS A 13 -5.99 -10.68 17.59
C HIS A 13 -6.01 -9.16 17.70
N TYR A 14 -4.94 -8.58 18.25
CA TYR A 14 -4.72 -7.14 18.31
C TYR A 14 -3.51 -6.79 17.45
N THR A 15 -3.71 -5.91 16.48
CA THR A 15 -2.60 -5.29 15.73
C THR A 15 -2.36 -3.90 16.31
N PRO A 16 -1.17 -3.61 16.87
CA PRO A 16 -0.88 -2.28 17.36
C PRO A 16 -0.77 -1.31 16.18
N TYR A 17 -1.73 -0.41 16.05
CA TYR A 17 -1.63 0.72 15.14
C TYR A 17 -0.84 1.84 15.81
N LYS A 18 0.18 2.36 15.14
CA LYS A 18 0.90 3.55 15.61
C LYS A 18 -0.06 4.73 15.65
N GLN A 19 -0.28 5.33 16.83
CA GLN A 19 -1.17 6.48 16.96
C GLN A 19 -0.66 7.70 16.17
N ILE A 20 -1.58 8.59 15.79
CA ILE A 20 -1.23 9.89 15.23
C ILE A 20 -0.83 10.81 16.41
N LYS A 21 0.17 11.65 16.22
CA LYS A 21 0.54 12.69 17.19
C LYS A 21 -0.67 13.61 17.42
N GLY A 22 -1.04 13.86 18.67
CA GLY A 22 -2.26 14.61 18.99
C GLY A 22 -2.24 16.05 18.45
N GLU A 23 -1.05 16.63 18.39
CA GLU A 23 -0.75 17.96 17.88
C GLU A 23 -0.64 18.03 16.34
N ALA A 24 -0.56 16.89 15.65
CA ALA A 24 -0.31 16.88 14.21
C ALA A 24 -1.54 17.27 13.39
N ASN A 25 -1.50 18.47 12.80
CA ASN A 25 -2.51 18.97 11.89
C ASN A 25 -2.16 18.61 10.42
N PRO A 26 -2.99 17.86 9.68
CA PRO A 26 -2.74 17.50 8.28
C PRO A 26 -2.68 18.67 7.29
N PHE A 27 -3.14 19.86 7.69
CA PHE A 27 -3.15 21.06 6.85
C PHE A 27 -2.08 22.08 7.27
N ASP A 28 -1.32 21.77 8.32
CA ASP A 28 -0.20 22.59 8.75
C ASP A 28 1.09 22.08 8.10
N PRO A 29 1.78 22.92 7.29
CA PRO A 29 3.01 22.53 6.60
C PRO A 29 4.11 22.01 7.54
N GLU A 30 4.11 22.38 8.83
CA GLU A 30 5.05 21.85 9.82
C GLU A 30 4.98 20.31 9.93
N TYR A 31 3.82 19.72 9.65
CA TYR A 31 3.60 18.27 9.74
C TYR A 31 3.65 17.53 8.39
N ASP A 32 4.00 18.20 7.29
CA ASP A 32 4.06 17.58 5.97
C ASP A 32 5.00 16.38 5.95
N ASP A 33 6.22 16.53 6.49
CA ASP A 33 7.21 15.46 6.60
C ASP A 33 6.71 14.32 7.50
N TYR A 34 5.99 14.64 8.57
CA TYR A 34 5.42 13.66 9.48
C TYR A 34 4.40 12.77 8.76
N PHE A 35 3.47 13.37 8.00
CA PHE A 35 2.47 12.60 7.25
C PHE A 35 3.06 11.90 6.02
N PHE A 36 4.11 12.44 5.41
CA PHE A 36 4.87 11.77 4.36
C PHE A 36 5.51 10.47 4.87
N GLN A 37 6.30 10.55 5.94
CA GLN A 37 6.94 9.38 6.55
C GLN A 37 5.91 8.35 7.05
N ARG A 38 4.77 8.82 7.56
CA ARG A 38 3.69 7.94 8.00
C ARG A 38 3.05 7.18 6.83
N LYS A 39 2.80 7.83 5.70
CA LYS A 39 2.31 7.17 4.47
C LYS A 39 3.29 6.11 3.98
N GLU A 40 4.59 6.42 4.02
CA GLU A 40 5.65 5.45 3.70
C GLU A 40 5.62 4.24 4.64
N GLN A 41 5.54 4.45 5.96
CA GLN A 41 5.47 3.38 6.96
C GLN A 41 4.26 2.46 6.74
N GLN A 42 3.08 3.04 6.48
CA GLN A 42 1.87 2.25 6.19
C GLN A 42 2.02 1.38 4.94
N MET A 43 2.71 1.89 3.91
CA MET A 43 2.98 1.13 2.71
C MET A 43 3.99 0.00 2.97
N LEU A 44 5.05 0.25 3.74
CA LEU A 44 6.01 -0.76 4.16
C LEU A 44 5.35 -1.89 4.97
N GLU A 45 4.44 -1.56 5.88
CA GLU A 45 3.65 -2.52 6.64
C GLU A 45 2.73 -3.35 5.73
N SER A 46 2.05 -2.70 4.77
CA SER A 46 1.18 -3.36 3.78
C SER A 46 1.94 -4.33 2.85
N LEU A 47 3.23 -4.08 2.64
CA LEU A 47 4.14 -4.91 1.84
C LEU A 47 4.97 -5.87 2.69
N LYS A 48 4.82 -5.88 4.02
CA LYS A 48 5.61 -6.72 4.92
C LYS A 48 5.48 -8.20 4.53
N GLY A 49 6.63 -8.86 4.37
CA GLY A 49 6.71 -10.25 3.92
C GLY A 49 6.55 -10.45 2.41
N ARG A 50 6.15 -9.43 1.64
CA ARG A 50 5.95 -9.50 0.18
C ARG A 50 7.15 -8.93 -0.58
N LYS A 51 8.29 -9.62 -0.48
CA LYS A 51 9.61 -9.15 -0.99
C LYS A 51 9.60 -8.67 -2.44
N SER A 52 8.92 -9.37 -3.35
CA SER A 52 8.85 -9.00 -4.76
C SER A 52 8.09 -7.70 -4.99
N LEU A 53 6.99 -7.47 -4.27
CA LEU A 53 6.21 -6.24 -4.36
C LEU A 53 6.98 -5.06 -3.75
N LEU A 54 7.66 -5.27 -2.62
CA LEU A 54 8.54 -4.26 -2.02
C LEU A 54 9.66 -3.85 -2.99
N TYR A 55 10.28 -4.83 -3.66
CA TYR A 55 11.27 -4.56 -4.70
C TYR A 55 10.69 -3.71 -5.84
N LEU A 56 9.51 -4.07 -6.37
CA LEU A 56 8.88 -3.29 -7.45
C LEU A 56 8.54 -1.86 -7.02
N TRP A 57 7.98 -1.69 -5.82
CA TRP A 57 7.64 -0.40 -5.27
C TRP A 57 8.86 0.52 -5.15
N ASN A 58 9.96 0.01 -4.59
CA ASN A 58 11.22 0.75 -4.47
C ASN A 58 11.85 1.03 -5.84
N LYS A 59 11.90 0.04 -6.73
CA LYS A 59 12.48 0.19 -8.08
C LYS A 59 11.79 1.28 -8.90
N GLN A 60 10.49 1.47 -8.70
CA GLN A 60 9.68 2.45 -9.39
C GLN A 60 9.66 3.83 -8.71
N ASN A 61 10.52 4.07 -7.71
CA ASN A 61 10.48 5.27 -6.88
C ASN A 61 9.07 5.53 -6.31
N ARG A 62 8.32 4.46 -6.00
CA ARG A 62 6.95 4.52 -5.46
C ARG A 62 5.92 5.11 -6.44
N ILE A 63 6.30 5.40 -7.68
CA ILE A 63 5.41 5.99 -8.68
C ILE A 63 4.74 4.92 -9.54
N CYS A 64 3.46 5.10 -9.81
CA CYS A 64 2.72 4.30 -10.78
C CYS A 64 3.13 4.70 -12.20
N PRO A 65 3.72 3.79 -13.00
CA PRO A 65 4.20 4.12 -14.35
C PRO A 65 3.08 4.46 -15.34
N LEU A 66 1.82 4.20 -14.99
CA LEU A 66 0.67 4.46 -15.87
C LEU A 66 0.01 5.84 -15.65
N CYS A 67 0.18 6.44 -14.47
CA CYS A 67 -0.48 7.71 -14.14
C CYS A 67 0.43 8.75 -13.50
N GLY A 68 1.69 8.40 -13.19
CA GLY A 68 2.67 9.31 -12.59
C GLY A 68 2.41 9.65 -11.12
N LYS A 69 1.40 9.06 -10.47
CA LYS A 69 1.06 9.31 -9.07
C LYS A 69 1.71 8.27 -8.15
N GLU A 70 1.97 8.67 -6.91
CA GLU A 70 2.47 7.79 -5.86
C GLU A 70 1.54 6.59 -5.62
N ILE A 71 2.15 5.45 -5.31
CA ILE A 71 1.50 4.23 -4.85
C ILE A 71 1.64 4.18 -3.33
N ASP A 72 0.52 4.35 -2.66
CA ASP A 72 0.36 4.23 -1.21
C ASP A 72 -0.68 3.14 -0.89
N CYS A 73 -1.01 3.00 0.40
CA CYS A 73 -2.01 2.05 0.88
C CYS A 73 -3.47 2.55 0.72
N THR A 74 -3.70 3.78 0.27
CA THR A 74 -5.07 4.35 0.14
C THR A 74 -5.82 3.75 -1.03
N LYS A 75 -5.09 3.30 -2.06
CA LYS A 75 -5.65 2.69 -3.27
C LYS A 75 -5.15 1.25 -3.39
N ALA A 76 -6.06 0.36 -3.76
CA ALA A 76 -5.68 -0.98 -4.17
C ALA A 76 -4.68 -0.92 -5.33
N TRP A 77 -3.73 -1.85 -5.36
CA TRP A 77 -2.69 -1.97 -6.37
C TRP A 77 -2.72 -3.37 -7.01
N ASN A 78 -2.07 -3.49 -8.16
CA ASN A 78 -1.97 -4.73 -8.94
C ASN A 78 -0.58 -4.82 -9.59
N VAL A 79 -0.20 -6.03 -10.00
CA VAL A 79 1.01 -6.25 -10.81
C VAL A 79 0.60 -6.31 -12.28
N ASN A 80 1.13 -5.38 -13.07
CA ASN A 80 1.02 -5.35 -14.51
C ASN A 80 2.24 -6.03 -15.14
N GLU A 81 2.03 -6.87 -16.15
CA GLU A 81 3.10 -7.50 -16.93
C GLU A 81 3.11 -6.90 -18.33
N ILE A 82 4.27 -6.40 -18.75
CA ILE A 82 4.48 -5.82 -20.07
C ILE A 82 5.61 -6.55 -20.78
N SER A 83 5.51 -6.70 -22.11
CA SER A 83 6.61 -7.23 -22.93
C SER A 83 7.47 -6.07 -23.43
N VAL A 84 8.75 -6.09 -23.08
CA VAL A 84 9.76 -5.10 -23.48
C VAL A 84 10.92 -5.86 -24.11
N GLY A 85 11.15 -5.66 -25.42
CA GLY A 85 12.23 -6.34 -26.13
C GLY A 85 12.17 -7.88 -26.05
N GLY A 86 10.95 -8.45 -26.05
CA GLY A 86 10.73 -9.89 -25.92
C GLY A 86 10.82 -10.44 -24.49
N SER A 87 11.18 -9.60 -23.50
CA SER A 87 11.22 -9.98 -22.09
C SER A 87 10.00 -9.47 -21.32
N ILE A 88 9.51 -10.25 -20.35
CA ILE A 88 8.41 -9.82 -19.47
C ILE A 88 8.96 -8.97 -18.33
N VAL A 89 8.47 -7.75 -18.21
CA VAL A 89 8.76 -6.84 -17.10
C VAL A 89 7.50 -6.65 -16.27
N ARG A 90 7.64 -6.80 -14.94
CA ARG A 90 6.57 -6.58 -13.97
C ARG A 90 6.61 -5.15 -13.44
N GLN A 91 5.44 -4.56 -13.25
CA GLN A 91 5.25 -3.23 -12.70
C GLN A 91 4.14 -3.22 -11.65
N LEU A 92 4.39 -2.61 -10.50
CA LEU A 92 3.35 -2.31 -9.52
C LEU A 92 2.55 -1.08 -10.02
N VAL A 93 1.23 -1.19 -10.08
CA VAL A 93 0.36 -0.13 -10.59
C VAL A 93 -0.88 0.01 -9.70
N HIS A 94 -1.56 1.16 -9.72
CA HIS A 94 -2.89 1.26 -9.08
C HIS A 94 -3.87 0.31 -9.77
N ASN A 95 -4.78 -0.28 -9.00
CA ASN A 95 -5.80 -1.21 -9.51
C ASN A 95 -6.68 -0.57 -10.61
N ASN A 96 -7.04 0.70 -10.45
CA ASN A 96 -7.81 1.42 -11.48
C ASN A 96 -6.98 1.63 -12.76
N CYS A 97 -5.68 1.90 -12.65
CA CYS A 97 -4.79 1.99 -13.80
C CYS A 97 -4.64 0.63 -14.49
N TYR A 98 -4.49 -0.45 -13.71
CA TYR A 98 -4.47 -1.81 -14.21
C TYR A 98 -5.74 -2.14 -15.01
N LYS A 99 -6.93 -1.94 -14.42
CA LYS A 99 -8.22 -2.22 -15.07
C LYS A 99 -8.41 -1.44 -16.37
N ARG A 100 -8.02 -0.16 -16.40
CA ARG A 100 -8.16 0.70 -17.59
C ARG A 100 -7.22 0.30 -18.72
N ASN A 101 -6.02 -0.19 -18.39
CA ASN A 101 -4.98 -0.54 -19.37
C ASN A 101 -4.92 -2.04 -19.67
N LYS A 102 -5.77 -2.86 -19.04
CA LYS A 102 -5.89 -4.27 -19.36
C LYS A 102 -6.36 -4.37 -20.81
N ARG A 103 -5.57 -5.00 -21.68
CA ARG A 103 -6.00 -5.30 -23.04
C ARG A 103 -7.31 -6.09 -22.93
N LYS A 104 -8.36 -5.60 -23.57
CA LYS A 104 -9.56 -6.40 -23.80
C LYS A 104 -9.13 -7.51 -24.74
N CYS A 105 -9.15 -8.74 -24.24
CA CYS A 105 -9.12 -9.92 -25.09
C CYS A 105 -10.38 -9.93 -25.95
#